data_AF-A0A2S6AZ72-F1
#
_entry.id   AF-A0A2S6AZ72-F1
#
_cell.length_a   1.000
_cell.length_b   1.000
_cell.length_c   1.000
_cell.angle_alpha   90.00
_cell.angle_beta   90.00
_cell.angle_gamma   90.00
#
_symmetry.space_group_name_H-M   'P 1'
#
loop_
_entity.id
_entity.type
_entity.pdbx_description
1 polymer ?
#
loop_
_entity_poly.entity_id
_entity_poly.type
_entity_poly.pdbx_seq_one_letter_code
_entity_poly.pdbx_strand_id
1 'polypeptide(L)' 'MRNQVSAKRHPHDDAPDTTEAFRRLASLPPGRQHDSLREQIVEAWLPMANRLAGRFRNRGESLEDLRQVAALGLVKAV' A
#
# COMPACT_ATOMS: atom_id res chain seq x y z
N MET A 1 -34.93 -14.21 -0.34
CA MET A 1 -33.75 -14.61 0.43
C MET A 1 -32.56 -13.77 -0.02
N ARG A 2 -32.07 -12.82 0.80
CA ARG A 2 -30.91 -11.98 0.50
C ARG A 2 -29.70 -12.53 1.25
N ASN A 3 -28.79 -13.16 0.53
CA ASN A 3 -27.55 -13.70 1.10
C ASN A 3 -26.54 -12.56 1.28
N GLN A 4 -26.55 -11.94 2.46
CA GLN A 4 -25.42 -11.11 2.89
C GLN A 4 -24.28 -12.03 3.32
N VAL A 5 -23.44 -12.41 2.36
CA VAL A 5 -22.08 -12.85 2.68
C VAL A 5 -21.33 -11.62 3.20
N SER A 6 -21.44 -11.39 4.51
CA SER A 6 -20.50 -10.56 5.25
C SER A 6 -19.15 -11.25 5.17
N ALA A 7 -18.41 -10.98 4.11
CA ALA A 7 -17.00 -11.27 4.04
C ALA A 7 -16.36 -10.39 5.10
N LYS A 8 -16.24 -10.90 6.33
CA LYS A 8 -15.33 -10.38 7.34
C LYS A 8 -13.95 -10.40 6.67
N ARG A 9 -13.58 -9.30 6.01
CA ARG A 9 -12.20 -9.07 5.57
C ARG A 9 -11.41 -9.05 6.85
N HIS A 10 -10.75 -10.16 7.18
CA HIS A 10 -9.68 -10.11 8.16
C HIS A 10 -8.74 -9.01 7.66
N PRO A 11 -8.52 -7.95 8.45
CA PRO A 11 -7.47 -7.00 8.14
C PRO A 11 -6.21 -7.84 7.96
N HIS A 12 -5.55 -7.69 6.81
CA HIS A 12 -4.22 -8.25 6.73
C HIS A 12 -3.35 -7.41 7.66
N ASP A 13 -2.49 -8.06 8.47
CA ASP A 13 -1.61 -7.36 9.41
C ASP A 13 -0.67 -6.35 8.72
N ASP A 14 -0.53 -6.47 7.38
CA ASP A 14 0.22 -5.57 6.52
C ASP A 14 -0.57 -4.36 5.98
N ALA A 15 -1.81 -4.17 6.43
CA ALA A 15 -2.63 -3.00 6.14
C ALA A 15 -2.63 -2.03 7.33
N PRO A 16 -1.75 -1.03 7.37
CA PRO A 16 -1.69 -0.08 8.47
C PRO A 16 -2.92 0.85 8.48
N ASP A 17 -3.35 1.30 9.66
CA ASP A 17 -4.33 2.40 9.75
C ASP A 17 -3.64 3.74 9.55
N THR A 18 -3.64 4.22 8.30
CA THR A 18 -3.00 5.50 7.91
C THR A 18 -4.03 6.58 7.58
N THR A 19 -5.28 6.45 8.01
CA THR A 19 -6.37 7.38 7.67
C THR A 19 -6.04 8.83 8.08
N GLU A 20 -5.55 9.01 9.31
CA GLU A 20 -5.12 10.33 9.82
C GLU A 20 -3.88 10.86 9.08
N ALA A 21 -2.92 9.98 8.76
CA ALA A 21 -1.69 10.36 8.06
C ALA A 21 -1.99 10.90 6.66
N PHE A 22 -2.89 10.26 5.91
CA PHE A 22 -3.34 10.77 4.61
C PHE A 22 -4.07 12.11 4.71
N ARG A 23 -4.94 12.29 5.72
CA ARG A 23 -5.60 13.58 5.97
C ARG A 23 -4.59 14.69 6.25
N ARG A 24 -3.57 14.40 7.06
CA ARG A 24 -2.49 15.36 7.34
C ARG A 24 -1.67 15.65 6.08
N LEU A 25 -1.30 14.64 5.30
CA LEU A 25 -0.55 14.80 4.06
C LEU A 25 -1.26 15.76 3.10
N ALA A 26 -2.57 15.58 2.90
CA ALA A 26 -3.38 16.43 2.03
C ALA A 26 -3.46 17.91 2.51
N SER A 27 -3.21 18.19 3.78
CA SER A 27 -3.23 19.54 4.34
C SER A 27 -1.88 20.26 4.30
N LEU A 28 -0.78 19.54 4.07
CA LEU A 28 0.56 20.12 4.05
C LEU A 28 0.89 20.71 2.68
N PRO A 29 1.48 21.91 2.60
CA PRO A 29 2.04 22.41 1.35
C PRO A 29 3.27 21.57 0.94
N PRO A 30 3.62 21.56 -0.35
CA PRO A 30 4.84 20.89 -0.82
C PRO A 30 6.09 21.36 -0.05
N GLY A 31 6.95 20.41 0.33
CA GLY A 31 8.18 20.67 1.07
C GLY A 31 8.54 19.51 2.00
N ARG A 32 9.63 19.69 2.76
CA ARG A 32 10.24 18.61 3.56
C ARG A 32 9.26 17.84 4.44
N GLN A 33 8.32 18.52 5.10
CA GLN A 33 7.35 17.85 5.98
C GLN A 33 6.33 17.01 5.20
N HIS A 34 5.88 17.51 4.04
CA HIS A 34 5.00 16.77 3.14
C HIS A 34 5.72 15.53 2.61
N ASP A 35 6.96 15.69 2.15
CA ASP A 35 7.75 14.59 1.57
C ASP A 35 8.07 13.52 2.61
N SER A 36 8.51 13.90 3.81
CA SER A 36 8.78 12.94 4.89
C SER A 36 7.53 12.20 5.37
N LEU A 37 6.35 12.84 5.38
CA LEU A 37 5.11 12.17 5.73
C LEU A 37 4.66 11.21 4.62
N ARG A 38 4.84 11.61 3.36
CA ARG A 38 4.59 10.73 2.21
C ARG A 38 5.48 9.49 2.24
N GLU A 39 6.77 9.64 2.51
CA GLU A 39 7.73 8.54 2.66
C GLU A 39 7.30 7.57 3.77
N GLN A 40 6.92 8.09 4.94
CA GLN A 40 6.41 7.26 6.05
C GLN A 40 5.16 6.45 5.66
N ILE A 41 4.24 7.05 4.91
CA ILE A 41 3.05 6.35 4.41
C ILE A 41 3.48 5.26 3.43
N VAL A 42 4.34 5.56 2.45
CA VAL A 42 4.84 4.56 1.50
C VAL A 42 5.50 3.39 2.25
N GLU A 43 6.39 3.66 3.20
CA GLU A 43 7.08 2.63 3.99
C GLU A 43 6.10 1.74 4.75
N ALA A 44 5.07 2.33 5.38
CA ALA A 44 4.06 1.59 6.11
C ALA A 44 3.26 0.61 5.22
N TRP A 45 3.07 0.95 3.94
CA TRP A 45 2.32 0.13 2.99
C TRP A 45 3.18 -0.83 2.16
N LEU A 46 4.52 -0.77 2.26
CA LEU A 46 5.43 -1.67 1.54
C LEU A 46 5.17 -3.17 1.81
N PRO A 47 4.89 -3.62 3.04
CA PRO A 47 4.61 -5.04 3.30
C PRO A 47 3.40 -5.56 2.52
N MET A 48 2.32 -4.76 2.41
CA MET A 48 1.17 -5.12 1.57
C MET A 48 1.54 -5.20 0.09
N ALA A 49 2.24 -4.21 -0.44
CA ALA A 49 2.66 -4.20 -1.84
C ALA A 49 3.49 -5.47 -2.17
N ASN A 50 4.40 -5.83 -1.27
CA ASN A 50 5.21 -7.04 -1.37
C ASN A 50 4.37 -8.33 -1.37
N ARG A 51 3.34 -8.41 -0.53
CA ARG A 51 2.40 -9.55 -0.54
C ARG A 51 1.60 -9.61 -1.84
N LEU A 52 1.12 -8.47 -2.34
CA LEU A 52 0.36 -8.39 -3.58
C LEU A 52 1.19 -8.82 -4.79
N ALA A 53 2.49 -8.49 -4.84
CA ALA A 53 3.42 -8.98 -5.86
C ALA A 53 3.43 -10.52 -5.97
N GLY A 54 3.28 -11.23 -4.84
CA GLY A 54 3.21 -12.69 -4.80
C GLY A 54 2.07 -13.31 -5.62
N ARG A 55 1.02 -12.54 -5.93
CA ARG A 55 -0.09 -12.96 -6.81
C ARG A 55 0.28 -12.98 -8.30
N PHE A 56 1.41 -12.37 -8.67
CA PHE A 56 1.86 -12.24 -10.05
C PHE A 56 3.02 -13.16 -10.42
N ARG A 57 3.42 -14.06 -9.51
CA ARG A 57 4.46 -15.07 -9.75
C ARG A 57 4.15 -15.96 -10.96
N ASN A 58 5.20 -16.56 -11.53
CA ASN A 58 5.14 -17.49 -12.68
C ASN A 58 4.61 -16.86 -13.98
N ARG A 59 4.83 -15.56 -14.19
CA ARG A 59 4.46 -14.82 -15.41
C ARG A 59 5.65 -14.35 -16.26
N GLY A 60 6.84 -14.91 -16.03
CA GLY A 60 8.07 -14.57 -16.78
C GLY A 60 9.02 -13.64 -16.04
N GLU A 61 8.58 -12.97 -14.98
CA GLU A 61 9.41 -12.07 -14.14
C GLU A 61 9.75 -12.72 -12.80
N SER A 62 10.88 -12.32 -12.21
CA SER A 62 11.28 -12.77 -10.88
C SER A 62 10.37 -12.17 -9.79
N LEU A 63 10.26 -12.85 -8.64
CA LEU A 63 9.49 -12.31 -7.51
C LEU A 63 10.10 -10.99 -6.99
N GLU A 64 11.41 -10.80 -7.11
CA GLU A 64 12.09 -9.58 -6.71
C GLU A 64 11.68 -8.41 -7.62
N ASP A 65 11.68 -8.60 -8.94
CA ASP A 65 11.25 -7.58 -9.90
C ASP A 65 9.77 -7.23 -9.69
N LEU A 66 8.91 -8.23 -9.46
CA LEU A 66 7.50 -8.00 -9.16
C LEU A 66 7.30 -7.18 -7.86
N ARG A 67 8.15 -7.37 -6.85
CA ARG A 67 8.14 -6.55 -5.63
C ARG A 67 8.59 -5.12 -5.92
N GLN A 68 9.61 -4.93 -6.73
CA GLN A 68 10.06 -3.59 -7.15
C GLN A 68 8.97 -2.85 -7.93
N VAL A 69 8.30 -3.52 -8.87
CA VAL A 69 7.16 -2.95 -9.61
C VAL A 69 6.00 -2.61 -8.68
N ALA A 70 5.70 -3.46 -7.69
CA ALA A 70 4.67 -3.17 -6.69
C ALA A 70 5.05 -1.97 -5.80
N ALA A 71 6.31 -1.85 -5.38
CA ALA A 71 6.81 -0.70 -4.64
C ALA A 71 6.74 0.60 -5.46
N LEU A 72 7.11 0.56 -6.74
CA LEU A 72 6.95 1.70 -7.65
C LEU A 72 5.47 2.09 -7.82
N GLY A 73 4.59 1.09 -7.94
CA GLY A 73 3.14 1.30 -8.01
C GLY A 73 2.60 1.98 -6.74
N LEU A 74 3.07 1.56 -5.57
CA LEU A 74 2.73 2.17 -4.29
C LEU A 74 3.18 3.63 -4.21
N VAL A 75 4.44 3.92 -4.55
CA VAL A 75 4.97 5.31 -4.56
C VAL A 75 4.15 6.23 -5.47
N LYS A 76 3.68 5.71 -6.61
CA LYS A 76 2.84 6.49 -7.55
C LYS A 76 1.40 6.67 -7.06
N ALA A 77 0.91 5.79 -6.18
CA ALA A 77 -0.45 5.83 -5.66
C ALA A 77 -0.60 6.75 -4.44
N VAL A 78 0.50 6.98 -3.70
CA VAL A 78 0.59 7.93 -2.59
C VAL A 78 1.02 9.31 -3.12
#